data_AF-A0AAU6WU77-F1
#
_entry.id   AF-A0AAU6WU77-F1
#
_cell.length_a   1.000
_cell.length_b   1.000
_cell.length_c   1.000
_cell.angle_alpha   90.00
_cell.angle_beta   90.00
_cell.angle_gamma   90.00
#
_symmetry.space_group_name_H-M   'P 1'
#
loop_
_entity.id
_entity.type
_entity.pdbx_description
1 polymer ?
#
loop_
_entity_poly.entity_id
_entity_poly.type
_entity_poly.pdbx_seq_one_letter_code
_entity_poly.pdbx_strand_id
1 'polypeptide(L)'
;MITLTNLINLFTRRVCHYNLWNIRIGYSKYYIHEVLNNYELLGKDKAEVTAYLAEYPLYKEHNSKYWCYEIKSASNYKYLLIFLFDGEKIKDVRYSHVKV
;
A
#
# COMPACT_ATOMS: atom_id res chain seq x y z
N MET A 1 -25.29 15.34 19.05
CA MET A 1 -25.27 15.26 17.58
C MET A 1 -23.81 15.38 17.14
N ILE A 2 -23.15 14.25 16.92
CA ILE A 2 -21.72 14.22 16.58
C ILE A 2 -21.64 14.51 15.08
N THR A 3 -21.09 15.66 14.71
CA THR A 3 -20.87 16.05 13.33
C THR A 3 -19.85 15.13 12.66
N LEU A 4 -20.09 14.78 11.39
CA LEU A 4 -19.27 13.88 10.56
C LEU A 4 -17.76 14.20 10.64
N THR A 5 -17.43 15.49 10.84
CA THR A 5 -16.08 16.02 11.01
C THR A 5 -15.32 15.45 12.21
N ASN A 6 -16.02 15.12 13.31
CA ASN A 6 -15.40 14.53 14.50
C ASN A 6 -15.10 13.03 14.34
N LEU A 7 -15.80 12.33 13.43
CA LEU A 7 -15.53 10.93 13.10
C LEU A 7 -14.28 10.77 12.23
N ILE A 8 -14.05 11.71 11.30
CA ILE A 8 -12.84 11.75 10.46
C ILE A 8 -11.59 11.97 11.34
N ASN A 9 -11.71 12.82 12.37
CA ASN A 9 -10.64 13.04 13.36
C ASN A 9 -10.35 11.83 14.26
N LEU A 10 -11.32 10.91 14.44
CA LEU A 10 -11.10 9.66 15.18
C LEU A 10 -10.43 8.58 14.33
N PHE A 11 -10.72 8.52 13.03
CA PHE A 11 -10.05 7.58 12.10
C PHE A 11 -8.61 8.01 11.77
N THR A 12 -8.32 9.31 11.72
CA THR A 12 -6.93 9.82 11.66
C THR A 12 -6.16 9.58 12.97
N ARG A 13 -6.82 9.30 14.11
CA ARG A 13 -6.13 8.84 15.33
C ARG A 13 -5.65 7.39 15.26
N ARG A 14 -6.12 6.60 14.28
CA ARG A 14 -5.44 5.37 13.83
C ARG A 14 -4.48 5.66 12.68
N VAL A 15 -3.75 6.78 12.76
CA VAL A 15 -2.32 6.77 12.40
C VAL A 15 -1.69 5.71 13.29
N CYS A 16 -1.89 4.44 12.91
CA CYS A 16 -1.08 3.33 13.37
C CYS A 16 0.37 3.79 13.26
N HIS A 17 1.20 3.32 14.17
CA HIS A 17 2.66 3.37 14.11
C HIS A 17 3.18 2.70 12.82
N TYR A 18 2.84 3.24 11.66
CA TYR A 18 3.58 3.06 10.45
C TYR A 18 4.82 3.89 10.71
N ASN A 19 5.93 3.22 11.06
CA ASN A 19 7.23 3.84 10.87
C ASN A 19 7.19 4.50 9.48
N LEU A 20 7.39 5.82 9.45
CA LEU A 20 7.14 6.71 8.31
C LEU A 20 8.10 6.38 7.16
N TRP A 21 7.81 5.31 6.42
CA TRP A 21 8.69 4.83 5.37
C TRP A 21 8.34 5.44 4.03
N ASN A 22 9.38 5.77 3.28
CA ASN A 22 9.26 6.21 1.90
C ASN A 22 9.24 5.00 0.97
N ILE A 23 8.28 4.98 0.04
CA ILE A 23 8.20 4.07 -1.09
C ILE A 23 8.52 4.86 -2.37
N ARG A 24 9.21 4.22 -3.31
CA ARG A 24 9.43 4.77 -4.64
C ARG A 24 8.30 4.32 -5.55
N ILE A 25 7.72 5.23 -6.31
CA ILE A 25 6.66 4.90 -7.27
C ILE A 25 7.06 5.59 -8.57
N GLY A 26 7.45 4.79 -9.57
CA GLY A 26 8.13 5.32 -10.75
C GLY A 26 9.39 6.11 -10.36
N TYR A 27 9.44 7.40 -10.71
CA TYR A 27 10.60 8.26 -10.43
C TYR A 27 10.53 9.01 -9.09
N SER A 28 9.36 9.05 -8.45
CA SER A 28 9.11 9.86 -7.25
C SER A 28 9.16 9.03 -5.97
N LYS A 29 9.48 9.68 -4.85
CA LYS A 29 9.42 9.08 -3.51
C LYS A 29 8.22 9.66 -2.77
N TYR A 30 7.43 8.80 -2.15
CA TYR A 30 6.25 9.17 -1.38
C TYR A 30 6.29 8.49 -0.02
N TYR A 31 5.64 9.09 0.98
CA TYR A 31 5.46 8.41 2.25
C TYR A 31 4.38 7.34 2.14
N ILE A 32 4.56 6.21 2.83
CA ILE A 32 3.63 5.09 2.77
C ILE A 32 2.20 5.48 3.18
N HIS A 33 2.05 6.40 4.13
CA HIS A 33 0.73 6.86 4.56
C HIS A 33 0.03 7.70 3.48
N GLU A 34 0.77 8.51 2.71
CA GLU A 34 0.22 9.27 1.58
C GLU A 34 -0.29 8.31 0.52
N VAL A 35 0.49 7.26 0.25
CA VAL A 35 0.17 6.24 -0.73
C VAL A 35 -1.04 5.41 -0.32
N LEU A 36 -1.18 5.07 0.97
CA LEU A 36 -2.36 4.36 1.47
C LEU A 36 -3.61 5.25 1.48
N ASN A 37 -3.46 6.56 1.70
CA ASN A 37 -4.56 7.52 1.65
C ASN A 37 -4.95 7.90 0.20
N ASN A 38 -4.03 7.76 -0.74
CA ASN A 38 -4.22 8.05 -2.16
C ASN A 38 -3.57 6.97 -3.03
N TYR A 39 -4.26 5.83 -3.14
CA TYR A 39 -3.75 4.69 -3.92
C TYR A 39 -3.78 4.93 -5.43
N GLU A 40 -4.39 6.02 -5.94
CA GLU A 40 -4.28 6.39 -7.36
C GLU A 40 -2.83 6.70 -7.76
N LEU A 41 -1.97 7.05 -6.78
CA LEU A 41 -0.54 7.23 -7.01
C LEU A 41 0.14 5.94 -7.47
N LEU A 42 -0.40 4.77 -7.09
CA LEU A 42 0.14 3.45 -7.43
C LEU A 42 -0.34 2.95 -8.80
N GLY A 43 -1.08 3.77 -9.54
CA GLY A 43 -1.72 3.39 -10.80
C GLY A 43 -3.20 3.08 -10.63
N LYS A 44 -3.90 2.91 -11.75
CA LYS A 44 -5.33 2.62 -11.81
C LYS A 44 -5.62 1.15 -12.08
N ASP A 45 -4.68 0.47 -12.71
CA ASP A 45 -4.79 -0.93 -13.10
C ASP A 45 -3.53 -1.73 -12.78
N LYS A 46 -3.61 -3.05 -12.99
CA LYS A 46 -2.50 -3.98 -12.76
C LYS A 46 -1.25 -3.67 -13.57
N ALA A 47 -1.41 -3.16 -14.80
CA ALA A 47 -0.28 -2.88 -15.68
C ALA A 47 0.51 -1.67 -15.16
N GLU A 48 -0.18 -0.59 -14.78
CA GLU A 48 0.43 0.59 -14.16
C GLU A 48 1.07 0.24 -12.81
N VAL A 49 0.42 -0.57 -11.97
CA VAL A 49 1.01 -1.03 -10.69
C VAL A 49 2.32 -1.77 -10.93
N THR A 50 2.33 -2.70 -11.89
CA THR A 50 3.52 -3.48 -12.23
C THR A 50 4.65 -2.58 -12.75
N ALA A 51 4.32 -1.59 -13.58
CA ALA A 51 5.28 -0.64 -14.10
C ALA A 51 5.87 0.26 -13.00
N TYR A 52 5.02 0.78 -12.10
CA TYR A 52 5.46 1.68 -11.04
C TYR A 52 6.20 0.99 -9.90
N LEU A 53 5.91 -0.28 -9.64
CA LEU A 53 6.57 -1.09 -8.61
C LEU A 53 7.58 -2.08 -9.20
N ALA A 54 8.06 -1.87 -10.43
CA ALA A 54 9.03 -2.75 -11.07
C ALA A 54 10.33 -2.95 -10.26
N GLU A 55 10.69 -2.00 -9.39
CA GLU A 55 11.84 -2.09 -8.48
C GLU A 55 11.60 -2.99 -7.27
N TYR A 56 10.35 -3.37 -6.99
CA TYR A 56 9.98 -4.17 -5.83
C TYR A 56 9.68 -5.61 -6.21
N PRO A 57 10.25 -6.60 -5.52
CA PRO A 57 9.95 -7.99 -5.78
C PRO A 57 8.50 -8.32 -5.41
N LEU A 58 7.83 -9.02 -6.31
CA LEU A 58 6.52 -9.61 -6.04
C LEU A 58 6.71 -10.77 -5.06
N TYR A 59 6.23 -10.58 -3.83
CA TYR A 59 6.33 -11.56 -2.75
C TYR A 59 5.32 -12.70 -2.92
N LYS A 60 4.09 -12.36 -3.30
CA LYS A 60 3.01 -13.33 -3.50
C LYS A 60 1.98 -12.83 -4.49
N GLU A 61 1.56 -13.71 -5.37
CA GLU A 61 0.45 -13.49 -6.28
C GLU A 61 -0.63 -14.55 -6.05
N HIS A 62 -1.90 -14.15 -6.04
CA HIS A 62 -3.00 -15.09 -5.90
C HIS A 62 -4.13 -14.84 -6.90
N ASN A 63 -4.14 -15.64 -7.97
CA ASN A 63 -5.21 -15.77 -8.98
C ASN A 63 -5.89 -14.43 -9.31
N SER A 64 -5.08 -13.41 -9.60
CA SER A 64 -5.54 -12.10 -10.07
C SER A 64 -6.39 -11.27 -9.08
N LYS A 65 -6.62 -11.75 -7.85
CA LYS A 65 -7.43 -11.04 -6.82
C LYS A 65 -6.60 -10.16 -5.91
N TYR A 66 -5.39 -10.58 -5.57
CA TYR A 66 -4.47 -9.75 -4.81
C TYR A 66 -3.01 -10.06 -5.11
N TRP A 67 -2.19 -9.03 -5.05
CA TRP A 67 -0.73 -9.08 -5.22
C TRP A 67 -0.05 -8.46 -4.01
N CYS A 68 1.05 -9.05 -3.58
CA CYS A 68 1.85 -8.57 -2.46
C CYS A 68 3.25 -8.24 -2.96
N TYR A 69 3.67 -6.99 -2.83
CA TYR A 69 5.03 -6.54 -3.13
C TYR A 69 5.81 -6.37 -1.84
N GLU A 70 7.03 -6.90 -1.80
CA GLU A 70 7.94 -6.67 -0.69
C GLU A 70 8.65 -5.33 -0.90
N ILE A 71 8.28 -4.34 -0.09
CA ILE A 71 8.80 -2.98 -0.19
C ILE A 71 10.04 -2.76 0.66
N LYS A 72 10.25 -3.61 1.68
CA LYS A 72 11.45 -3.60 2.50
C LYS A 72 11.62 -4.91 3.26
N SER A 73 12.86 -5.31 3.46
CA SER A 73 13.25 -6.35 4.42
C SER A 73 14.01 -5.72 5.59
N ALA A 74 13.70 -6.17 6.80
CA ALA A 74 14.44 -5.91 8.04
C ALA A 74 14.73 -7.25 8.71
N SER A 75 15.69 -7.28 9.64
CA SER A 75 16.31 -8.51 10.16
C SER A 75 15.35 -9.68 10.48
N ASN A 76 14.15 -9.39 10.98
CA ASN A 76 13.13 -10.40 11.29
C ASN A 76 11.78 -10.14 10.61
N TYR A 77 11.68 -9.14 9.73
CA TYR A 77 10.39 -8.69 9.18
C TYR A 77 10.50 -8.34 7.72
N LYS A 78 9.54 -8.81 6.92
CA LYS A 78 9.28 -8.31 5.58
C LYS A 78 8.07 -7.40 5.60
N TYR A 79 8.22 -6.21 5.05
CA TYR A 79 7.16 -5.23 4.91
C TYR A 79 6.56 -5.34 3.53
N LEU A 80 5.24 -5.52 3.49
CA LEU A 80 4.50 -5.86 2.29
C LEU A 80 3.46 -4.78 1.98
N LEU A 81 3.40 -4.40 0.71
CA LEU A 81 2.30 -3.64 0.15
C LEU A 81 1.37 -4.61 -0.59
N ILE A 82 0.11 -4.64 -0.20
CA ILE A 82 -0.87 -5.60 -0.65
C ILE A 82 -1.91 -4.87 -1.49
N PHE A 83 -2.03 -5.26 -2.75
CA PHE A 83 -2.99 -4.74 -3.71
C PHE A 83 -4.16 -5.71 -3.80
N LEU A 84 -5.37 -5.20 -3.66
CA LEU A 84 -6.60 -5.93 -3.91
C LEU A 84 -7.19 -5.42 -5.21
N PHE A 85 -7.53 -6.34 -6.11
CA PHE A 85 -8.06 -6.01 -7.44
C PHE A 85 -9.51 -6.45 -7.58
N ASP A 86 -10.26 -5.69 -8.37
CA ASP A 86 -11.57 -6.05 -8.90
C ASP A 86 -11.48 -6.09 -10.43
N GLY A 87 -11.28 -7.28 -10.98
CA GLY A 87 -10.85 -7.45 -12.37
C GLY A 87 -9.45 -6.86 -12.57
N GLU A 88 -9.34 -5.85 -13.44
CA GLU A 88 -8.08 -5.16 -13.74
C GLU A 88 -7.82 -3.92 -12.87
N LYS A 89 -8.83 -3.44 -12.14
CA LYS A 89 -8.75 -2.19 -11.37
C LYS A 89 -8.32 -2.43 -9.94
N ILE A 90 -7.59 -1.47 -9.37
CA ILE A 90 -7.30 -1.46 -7.93
C ILE A 90 -8.57 -1.14 -7.16
N LYS A 91 -8.90 -2.00 -6.20
CA LYS A 91 -10.01 -1.83 -5.27
C LYS A 91 -9.57 -1.26 -3.93
N ASP A 92 -8.44 -1.74 -3.41
CA ASP A 92 -7.94 -1.38 -2.09
C ASP A 92 -6.43 -1.67 -2.02
N VAL A 93 -5.71 -0.91 -1.21
CA VAL A 93 -4.27 -1.10 -0.96
C VAL A 93 -4.02 -1.10 0.52
N ARG A 94 -3.30 -2.12 0.98
CA ARG A 94 -3.00 -2.34 2.40
C ARG A 94 -1.52 -2.46 2.63
N TYR A 95 -1.10 -2.09 3.83
CA TYR A 95 0.25 -2.31 4.30
C TYR A 95 0.25 -3.33 5.43
N SER A 96 1.15 -4.30 5.34
CA SER A 96 1.32 -5.34 6.36
C SER A 96 2.80 -5.67 6.53
N HIS A 97 3.09 -6.49 7.53
CA HIS A 97 4.41 -7.07 7.72
C HIS A 97 4.27 -8.54 8.13
N VAL A 98 5.22 -9.36 7.70
CA VAL A 98 5.32 -10.77 8.09
C VAL A 98 6.65 -11.00 8.78
N LYS A 99 6.64 -11.80 9.84
CA LYS A 99 7.86 -12.24 10.51
C LYS A 99 8.50 -13.35 9.66
N VAL A 100 9.81 -13.23 9.40
CA VAL A 100 10.61 -14.23 8.67
C VAL A 100 11.18 -15.24 9.65
#